data_AF-A0AAN5YUU6-F1
#
_entry.id   AF-A0AAN5YUU6-F1
#
_cell.length_a   1.000
_cell.length_b   1.000
_cell.length_c   1.000
_cell.angle_alpha   90.00
_cell.angle_beta   90.00
_cell.angle_gamma   90.00
#
_symmetry.space_group_name_H-M   'P 1'
#
loop_
_entity.id
_entity.type
_entity.pdbx_description
1 polymer ?
#
loop_
_entity_poly.entity_id
_entity_poly.type
_entity_poly.pdbx_seq_one_letter_code
_entity_poly.pdbx_strand_id
1 'polypeptide(L)'
;MDFTLSHSDPVCSALRVLSHLTDDEIQRHREVIVPVLQRLENVVSAPLAPIKGRSETAVDVLNLAASLLPRIAHFLSQYSDLTSVILAADYSAVDDPRMVFLTWKVGKSDTTTMFLRTLSTRYLASCYYRRYGHQISSIPSSSSRRHGKIGKFMSDEKITPSKLATNAISNSQKPRLLEGILGTPGIWLALSTVLSRFPHVHFTEIASMGALLSHGVYPEIMEAATAWSRLIDQCQSLYTDHIREWLQEPKYLKSC
;
A
#
# COMPACT_ATOMS: atom_id res chain seq x y z
N MET A 1 24.18 -28.81 -36.39
CA MET A 1 24.92 -28.14 -35.31
C MET A 1 23.92 -27.96 -34.18
N ASP A 2 23.87 -28.96 -33.30
CA ASP A 2 22.88 -29.04 -32.23
C ASP A 2 23.34 -28.19 -31.06
N PHE A 3 22.63 -27.08 -30.81
CA PHE A 3 22.79 -26.31 -29.58
C PHE A 3 21.92 -26.96 -28.51
N THR A 4 22.50 -27.87 -27.74
CA THR A 4 21.92 -28.32 -26.48
C THR A 4 21.86 -27.12 -25.52
N LEU A 5 20.66 -26.57 -25.32
CA LEU A 5 20.40 -25.55 -24.30
C LEU A 5 20.72 -26.15 -22.94
N SER A 6 21.82 -25.66 -22.36
CA SER A 6 22.23 -25.99 -21.00
C SER A 6 21.09 -25.69 -20.03
N HIS A 7 20.68 -26.69 -19.25
CA HIS A 7 19.68 -26.62 -18.18
C HIS A 7 20.02 -25.63 -17.03
N SER A 8 21.09 -24.85 -17.18
CA SER A 8 21.59 -23.90 -16.17
C SER A 8 21.36 -22.44 -16.53
N ASP A 9 20.54 -22.13 -17.55
CA ASP A 9 20.18 -20.74 -17.83
C ASP A 9 18.97 -20.31 -16.96
N PRO A 10 19.20 -19.56 -15.85
CA PRO A 10 18.13 -19.13 -14.95
C PRO A 10 17.11 -18.23 -15.66
N VAL A 11 17.49 -17.61 -16.78
CA VAL A 11 16.62 -16.76 -17.59
C VAL A 11 15.58 -17.60 -18.34
N CYS A 12 16.00 -18.72 -18.94
CA CYS A 12 15.08 -19.67 -19.57
C CYS A 12 14.15 -20.31 -18.54
N SER A 13 14.66 -20.60 -17.35
CA SER A 13 13.86 -21.16 -16.25
C SER A 13 12.80 -20.16 -15.74
N ALA A 14 13.17 -18.89 -15.54
CA ALA A 14 12.26 -17.84 -15.12
C ALA A 14 11.17 -17.54 -16.17
N LEU A 15 11.52 -17.58 -17.46
CA LEU A 15 10.57 -17.39 -18.56
C LEU A 15 9.55 -18.55 -18.65
N ARG A 16 9.99 -19.81 -18.48
CA ARG A 16 9.09 -20.97 -18.43
C ARG A 16 8.06 -20.86 -17.30
N VAL A 17 8.51 -20.40 -16.13
CA VAL A 17 7.64 -20.23 -14.94
C VAL A 17 6.63 -19.09 -15.13
N LEU A 18 7.02 -17.99 -15.78
CA LEU A 18 6.18 -16.80 -15.91
C LEU A 18 5.23 -16.80 -17.12
N SER A 19 5.49 -17.62 -18.14
CA SER A 19 4.78 -17.49 -19.43
C SER A 19 4.15 -18.78 -19.99
N HIS A 20 4.33 -19.94 -19.36
CA HIS A 20 3.89 -21.24 -19.88
C HIS A 20 4.33 -21.53 -21.34
N LEU A 21 5.36 -20.85 -21.83
CA LEU A 21 5.85 -21.01 -23.20
C LEU A 21 6.74 -22.27 -23.32
N THR A 22 6.57 -22.96 -24.44
CA THR A 22 7.40 -24.10 -24.83
C THR A 22 8.75 -23.66 -25.37
N ASP A 23 9.75 -24.57 -25.36
CA ASP A 23 11.11 -24.25 -25.81
C ASP A 23 11.17 -23.78 -27.27
N ASP A 24 10.26 -24.27 -28.13
CA ASP A 24 10.12 -23.83 -29.52
C ASP A 24 9.60 -22.39 -29.65
N GLU A 25 8.71 -21.96 -28.74
CA GLU A 25 8.17 -20.60 -28.70
C GLU A 25 9.22 -19.60 -28.18
N ILE A 26 10.02 -20.01 -27.20
CA ILE A 26 11.16 -19.23 -26.70
C ILE A 26 12.18 -19.02 -27.82
N GLN A 27 12.47 -20.05 -28.60
CA GLN A 27 13.41 -19.95 -29.72
C GLN A 27 12.86 -19.06 -30.85
N ARG A 28 11.56 -19.14 -31.16
CA ARG A 28 10.91 -18.33 -32.21
C ARG A 28 10.83 -16.85 -31.85
N HIS A 29 10.77 -16.51 -30.56
CA HIS A 29 10.67 -15.12 -30.09
C HIS A 29 11.99 -14.57 -29.52
N ARG A 30 13.09 -15.31 -29.66
CA ARG A 30 14.41 -14.96 -29.10
C ARG A 30 14.88 -13.55 -29.48
N GLU A 31 14.66 -13.12 -30.72
CA GLU A 31 15.05 -11.78 -31.20
C GLU A 31 14.24 -10.64 -30.56
N VAL A 32 13.02 -10.93 -30.10
CA VAL A 32 12.15 -9.96 -29.40
C VAL A 32 12.43 -9.97 -27.90
N ILE A 33 12.78 -11.13 -27.35
CA ILE A 33 13.00 -11.35 -25.92
C ILE A 33 14.38 -10.82 -25.47
N VAL A 34 15.43 -11.01 -26.28
CA VAL A 34 16.81 -10.60 -25.94
C VAL A 34 16.95 -9.10 -25.66
N PRO A 35 16.38 -8.18 -26.47
CA PRO A 35 16.45 -6.74 -26.19
C PRO A 35 15.70 -6.33 -24.92
N VAL A 36 14.62 -7.03 -24.57
CA VAL A 36 13.84 -6.78 -23.36
C VAL A 36 14.61 -7.24 -22.13
N LEU A 37 15.29 -8.39 -22.23
CA LEU A 37 16.17 -8.91 -21.20
C LEU A 37 17.41 -8.04 -21.00
N GLN A 38 18.04 -7.55 -22.08
CA GLN A 38 19.15 -6.60 -21.97
C GLN A 38 18.73 -5.28 -21.33
N ARG A 39 17.50 -4.80 -21.58
CA ARG A 39 16.96 -3.63 -20.87
C ARG A 39 16.73 -3.93 -19.39
N LEU A 40 16.27 -5.12 -19.04
CA LEU A 40 16.11 -5.54 -17.64
C LEU A 40 17.46 -5.72 -16.94
N GLU A 41 18.45 -6.35 -17.57
CA GLU A 41 19.82 -6.47 -17.05
C GLU A 41 20.47 -5.10 -16.89
N ASN A 42 20.25 -4.16 -17.80
CA ASN A 42 20.75 -2.79 -17.67
C ASN A 42 20.05 -2.01 -16.55
N VAL A 43 18.81 -2.34 -16.20
CA VAL A 43 18.09 -1.78 -15.03
C VAL A 43 18.55 -2.44 -13.73
N VAL A 44 18.90 -3.73 -13.76
CA VAL A 44 19.37 -4.50 -12.59
C VAL A 44 20.86 -4.28 -12.31
N SER A 45 21.67 -3.98 -13.33
CA SER A 45 23.13 -3.80 -13.24
C SER A 45 23.57 -2.34 -13.22
N ALA A 46 22.66 -1.38 -13.40
CA ALA A 46 22.97 0.02 -13.17
C ALA A 46 23.28 0.21 -11.67
N PRO A 47 24.44 0.78 -11.29
CA PRO A 47 24.68 1.14 -9.91
C PRO A 47 23.59 2.13 -9.51
N LEU A 48 22.75 1.75 -8.55
CA LEU A 48 21.78 2.65 -7.92
C LEU A 48 22.57 3.84 -7.40
N ALA A 49 22.52 4.96 -8.12
CA ALA A 49 23.09 6.21 -7.66
C ALA A 49 22.52 6.46 -6.24
N PRO A 50 23.35 6.79 -5.25
CA PRO A 50 22.89 6.94 -3.88
C PRO A 50 21.89 8.09 -3.84
N ILE A 51 20.60 7.75 -3.71
CA ILE A 51 19.55 8.71 -3.45
C ILE A 51 19.89 9.29 -2.07
N LYS A 52 20.31 10.55 -2.03
CA LYS A 52 20.64 11.28 -0.80
C LYS A 52 19.37 11.43 0.06
N GLY A 53 19.15 10.44 0.91
CA GLY A 53 18.09 10.35 1.91
C GLY A 53 17.96 8.88 2.28
N ARG A 54 18.16 8.51 3.56
CA ARG A 54 18.01 7.12 4.04
C ARG A 54 16.64 6.58 3.61
N SER A 55 16.61 5.81 2.53
CA SER A 55 15.43 5.07 2.11
C SER A 55 15.22 3.94 3.11
N GLU A 56 14.03 3.85 3.69
CA GLU A 56 13.66 2.73 4.56
C GLU A 56 13.60 1.47 3.71
N THR A 57 14.23 0.38 4.18
CA THR A 57 14.20 -0.91 3.49
C THR A 57 12.99 -1.74 3.91
N ALA A 58 12.59 -2.70 3.06
CA ALA A 58 11.55 -3.66 3.38
C ALA A 58 11.82 -4.38 4.71
N VAL A 59 13.07 -4.80 4.91
CA VAL A 59 13.52 -5.52 6.11
C VAL A 59 13.41 -4.65 7.35
N ASP A 60 13.86 -3.40 7.30
CA ASP A 60 13.79 -2.48 8.45
C ASP A 60 12.33 -2.23 8.88
N VAL A 61 11.44 -2.03 7.91
CA VAL A 61 10.02 -1.79 8.15
C VAL A 61 9.34 -3.03 8.73
N LEU A 62 9.61 -4.22 8.18
CA LEU A 62 8.99 -5.47 8.64
C LEU A 62 9.50 -5.89 10.02
N ASN A 63 10.81 -5.78 10.29
CA ASN A 63 11.37 -6.00 11.62
C ASN A 63 10.72 -5.09 12.67
N LEU A 64 10.58 -3.80 12.35
CA LEU A 64 9.91 -2.86 13.24
C LEU A 64 8.43 -3.22 13.43
N ALA A 65 7.72 -3.58 12.36
CA ALA A 65 6.32 -3.98 12.45
C ALA A 65 6.15 -5.22 13.34
N ALA A 66 6.94 -6.27 13.13
CA ALA A 66 6.95 -7.49 13.93
C ALA A 66 7.18 -7.17 15.42
N SER A 67 8.19 -6.36 15.73
CA SER A 67 8.49 -5.96 17.12
C SER A 67 7.36 -5.19 17.81
N LEU A 68 6.45 -4.58 17.04
CA LEU A 68 5.34 -3.77 17.53
C LEU A 68 3.98 -4.48 17.48
N LEU A 69 3.89 -5.71 16.96
CA LEU A 69 2.66 -6.51 16.96
C LEU A 69 2.05 -6.68 18.36
N PRO A 70 2.83 -6.94 19.44
CA PRO A 70 2.26 -7.08 20.79
C PRO A 70 1.48 -5.84 21.25
N ARG A 71 1.90 -4.65 20.81
CA ARG A 71 1.20 -3.40 21.14
C ARG A 71 -0.19 -3.34 20.51
N ILE A 72 -0.33 -3.84 19.28
CA ILE A 72 -1.62 -3.94 18.59
C ILE A 72 -2.48 -5.00 19.28
N ALA A 73 -1.92 -6.19 19.53
CA ALA A 73 -2.63 -7.26 20.21
C ALA A 73 -3.17 -6.84 21.58
N HIS A 74 -2.37 -6.12 22.38
CA HIS A 74 -2.80 -5.58 23.66
C HIS A 74 -3.95 -4.56 23.52
N PHE A 75 -3.87 -3.67 22.54
CA PHE A 75 -4.97 -2.74 22.25
C PHE A 75 -6.24 -3.51 21.90
N LEU A 76 -6.16 -4.50 21.01
CA LEU A 76 -7.32 -5.30 20.63
C LEU A 76 -7.92 -6.06 21.81
N SER A 77 -7.10 -6.54 22.76
CA SER A 77 -7.60 -7.26 23.94
C SER A 77 -8.30 -6.35 24.97
N GLN A 78 -8.17 -5.02 24.86
CA GLN A 78 -8.85 -4.07 25.74
C GLN A 78 -10.31 -3.84 25.34
N TYR A 79 -10.72 -4.25 24.15
CA TYR A 79 -12.02 -3.96 23.59
C TYR A 79 -12.75 -5.24 23.20
N SER A 80 -14.02 -5.38 23.62
CA SER A 80 -14.90 -6.43 23.12
C SER A 80 -15.38 -6.13 21.69
N ASP A 81 -15.54 -4.85 21.35
CA ASP A 81 -15.76 -4.34 19.99
C ASP A 81 -15.07 -2.97 19.83
N LEU A 82 -14.76 -2.59 18.58
CA LEU A 82 -14.16 -1.28 18.24
C LEU A 82 -15.18 -0.27 17.68
N THR A 83 -16.47 -0.58 17.72
CA THR A 83 -17.57 0.31 17.31
C THR A 83 -17.53 1.59 18.14
N SER A 84 -17.42 1.46 19.47
CA SER A 84 -17.33 2.61 20.38
C SER A 84 -16.16 3.54 20.05
N VAL A 85 -15.01 2.97 19.65
CA VAL A 85 -13.81 3.72 19.28
C VAL A 85 -14.04 4.54 18.01
N ILE A 86 -14.74 3.99 17.02
CA ILE A 86 -15.06 4.68 15.76
C ILE A 86 -16.08 5.79 16.02
N LEU A 87 -17.17 5.49 16.71
CA LEU A 87 -18.27 6.44 16.90
C LEU A 87 -17.94 7.58 17.88
N ALA A 88 -17.03 7.36 18.84
CA ALA A 88 -16.62 8.39 19.80
C ALA A 88 -15.53 9.33 19.27
N ALA A 89 -15.03 9.10 18.06
CA ALA A 89 -13.93 9.90 17.52
C ALA A 89 -14.40 11.32 17.13
N ASP A 90 -13.57 12.32 17.38
CA ASP A 90 -13.88 13.71 17.03
C ASP A 90 -13.57 14.00 15.56
N TYR A 91 -14.57 13.86 14.71
CA TYR A 91 -14.48 14.16 13.28
C TYR A 91 -14.61 15.65 12.95
N SER A 92 -14.91 16.50 13.94
CA SER A 92 -15.11 17.94 13.75
C SER A 92 -13.83 18.76 13.78
N ALA A 93 -12.71 18.14 14.15
CA ALA A 93 -11.40 18.79 14.31
C ALA A 93 -10.81 19.36 13.00
N VAL A 94 -11.35 19.00 11.84
CA VAL A 94 -10.95 19.52 10.52
C VAL A 94 -12.17 19.67 9.60
N ASP A 95 -12.01 20.46 8.54
CA ASP A 95 -13.09 20.71 7.56
C ASP A 95 -13.53 19.47 6.78
N ASP A 96 -12.74 18.40 6.73
CA ASP A 96 -13.09 17.16 6.04
C ASP A 96 -12.89 15.95 6.98
N PRO A 97 -13.96 15.21 7.34
CA PRO A 97 -13.86 14.10 8.29
C PRO A 97 -12.93 12.99 7.80
N ARG A 98 -12.68 12.89 6.48
CA ARG A 98 -11.73 11.93 5.89
C ARG A 98 -10.28 12.23 6.24
N MET A 99 -10.00 13.48 6.63
CA MET A 99 -8.64 14.01 6.80
C MET A 99 -8.17 14.04 8.27
N VAL A 100 -9.09 13.90 9.22
CA VAL A 100 -8.87 14.06 10.68
C VAL A 100 -7.64 13.30 11.16
N PHE A 101 -7.56 12.02 10.82
CA PHE A 101 -6.54 11.11 11.36
C PHE A 101 -5.27 11.01 10.51
N LEU A 102 -5.19 11.71 9.38
CA LEU A 102 -4.06 11.61 8.45
C LEU A 102 -2.84 12.41 8.89
N THR A 103 -2.97 13.25 9.92
CA THR A 103 -1.83 13.98 10.48
C THR A 103 -0.91 13.05 11.27
N TRP A 104 0.38 13.09 10.91
CA TRP A 104 1.46 12.41 11.62
C TRP A 104 2.11 13.40 12.58
N LYS A 105 1.59 13.52 13.81
CA LYS A 105 2.36 14.20 14.86
C LYS A 105 3.47 13.25 15.31
N VAL A 106 4.73 13.66 15.10
CA VAL A 106 5.92 12.94 15.59
C VAL A 106 5.87 12.95 17.12
N GLY A 107 5.49 11.82 17.73
CA GLY A 107 5.23 11.69 19.17
C GLY A 107 4.36 10.47 19.48
N LYS A 108 3.99 10.27 20.77
CA LYS A 108 3.10 9.20 21.26
C LYS A 108 1.69 9.35 20.64
N SER A 109 1.52 8.96 19.39
CA SER A 109 0.19 8.58 18.89
C SER A 109 -0.25 7.38 19.70
N ASP A 110 -1.37 7.51 20.42
CA ASP A 110 -1.98 6.37 21.07
C ASP A 110 -2.46 5.35 20.02
N THR A 111 -2.69 4.12 20.47
CA THR A 111 -3.04 3.01 19.57
C THR A 111 -4.43 3.22 18.95
N THR A 112 -5.32 3.94 19.63
CA THR A 112 -6.63 4.38 19.12
C THR A 112 -6.48 5.26 17.88
N THR A 113 -5.67 6.32 17.95
CA THR A 113 -5.40 7.22 16.83
C THR A 113 -4.74 6.47 15.68
N MET A 114 -3.85 5.52 15.98
CA MET A 114 -3.25 4.67 14.95
C MET A 114 -4.27 3.77 14.24
N PHE A 115 -5.21 3.20 14.99
CA PHE A 115 -6.29 2.40 14.44
C PHE A 115 -7.21 3.24 13.54
N LEU A 116 -7.70 4.39 14.02
CA LEU A 116 -8.53 5.30 13.23
C LEU A 116 -7.80 5.82 11.99
N ARG A 117 -6.51 6.11 12.10
CA ARG A 117 -5.65 6.46 10.96
C ARG A 117 -5.56 5.34 9.95
N THR A 118 -5.45 4.10 10.40
CA THR A 118 -5.42 2.92 9.53
C THR A 118 -6.70 2.84 8.70
N LEU A 119 -7.86 2.97 9.36
CA LEU A 119 -9.17 2.98 8.69
C LEU A 119 -9.34 4.14 7.71
N SER A 120 -8.95 5.35 8.11
CA SER A 120 -8.98 6.55 7.28
C SER A 120 -8.08 6.42 6.05
N THR A 121 -6.86 5.90 6.24
CA THR A 121 -5.88 5.71 5.17
C THR A 121 -6.34 4.63 4.19
N ARG A 122 -6.83 3.49 4.70
CA ARG A 122 -7.39 2.40 3.88
C ARG A 122 -8.63 2.87 3.12
N TYR A 123 -9.55 3.60 3.76
CA TYR A 123 -10.72 4.21 3.11
C TYR A 123 -10.31 5.05 1.89
N LEU A 124 -9.38 5.99 2.07
CA LEU A 124 -8.92 6.85 0.97
C LEU A 124 -8.22 6.06 -0.13
N ALA A 125 -7.40 5.07 0.23
CA ALA A 125 -6.76 4.19 -0.74
C ALA A 125 -7.79 3.42 -1.57
N SER A 126 -8.81 2.85 -0.92
CA SER A 126 -9.88 2.11 -1.56
C SER A 126 -10.74 2.98 -2.47
N CYS A 127 -11.10 4.20 -2.05
CA CYS A 127 -11.84 5.13 -2.89
C CYS A 127 -11.02 5.56 -4.13
N TYR A 128 -9.75 5.91 -3.93
CA TYR A 128 -8.84 6.25 -5.02
C TYR A 128 -8.69 5.08 -5.99
N TYR A 129 -8.39 3.89 -5.49
CA TYR A 129 -8.20 2.70 -6.31
C TYR A 129 -9.47 2.28 -7.05
N ARG A 130 -10.65 2.37 -6.44
CA ARG A 130 -11.91 2.05 -7.12
C ARG A 130 -12.14 2.95 -8.34
N ARG A 131 -11.78 4.23 -8.25
CA ARG A 131 -12.02 5.23 -9.29
C ARG A 131 -10.90 5.31 -10.33
N TYR A 132 -9.66 5.01 -9.93
CA TYR A 132 -8.46 5.23 -10.75
C TYR A 132 -7.54 4.00 -10.90
N GLY A 133 -7.80 2.92 -10.17
CA GLY A 133 -6.95 1.72 -10.05
C GLY A 133 -6.71 0.97 -11.35
N HIS A 134 -7.69 0.96 -12.25
CA HIS A 134 -7.57 0.34 -13.57
C HIS A 134 -6.55 1.04 -14.50
N GLN A 135 -6.01 2.20 -14.10
CA GLN A 135 -5.02 2.96 -14.87
C GLN A 135 -3.67 3.09 -14.13
N ILE A 136 -3.43 2.37 -13.03
CA ILE A 136 -2.16 2.40 -12.26
C ILE A 136 -1.17 1.34 -12.79
N SER A 137 -1.32 0.89 -14.04
CA SER A 137 -0.40 -0.07 -14.68
C SER A 137 0.88 0.57 -15.22
N SER A 138 1.06 1.89 -15.10
CA SER A 138 2.29 2.57 -15.49
C SER A 138 3.06 3.10 -14.29
N ILE A 139 4.25 2.55 -14.09
CA ILE A 139 5.37 3.16 -13.38
C ILE A 139 5.35 4.67 -13.72
N PRO A 140 5.34 5.58 -12.74
CA PRO A 140 5.16 7.00 -13.03
C PRO A 140 6.30 7.48 -13.92
N SER A 141 5.99 7.80 -15.19
CA SER A 141 6.95 8.47 -16.05
C SER A 141 7.20 9.87 -15.50
N SER A 142 8.47 10.26 -15.46
CA SER A 142 8.95 11.55 -14.94
C SER A 142 8.43 12.78 -15.73
N SER A 143 7.62 12.57 -16.77
CA SER A 143 7.22 13.59 -17.73
C SER A 143 5.74 14.04 -17.67
N SER A 144 4.88 13.43 -16.85
CA SER A 144 3.48 13.90 -16.75
C SER A 144 3.34 15.03 -15.72
N ARG A 145 2.99 16.23 -16.20
CA ARG A 145 2.82 17.46 -15.42
C ARG A 145 1.78 17.28 -14.30
N ARG A 146 2.28 17.13 -13.06
CA ARG A 146 1.88 17.67 -11.74
C ARG A 146 0.43 18.05 -11.35
N HIS A 147 -0.60 17.81 -12.16
CA HIS A 147 -2.00 17.77 -11.73
C HIS A 147 -2.57 16.37 -11.95
N GLY A 148 -1.79 15.37 -11.54
CA GLY A 148 -2.06 13.94 -11.76
C GLY A 148 -3.37 13.47 -11.13
N LYS A 149 -3.71 12.20 -11.38
CA LYS A 149 -4.97 11.55 -10.94
C LYS A 149 -5.39 11.82 -9.49
N ILE A 150 -4.45 12.13 -8.59
CA ILE A 150 -4.73 12.57 -7.21
C ILE A 150 -5.46 13.93 -7.16
N GLY A 151 -5.04 14.92 -7.96
CA GLY A 151 -5.73 16.21 -8.08
C GLY A 151 -7.16 16.06 -8.59
N LYS A 152 -7.33 15.23 -9.62
CA LYS A 152 -8.66 14.89 -10.14
C LYS A 152 -9.51 14.16 -9.10
N PHE A 153 -8.95 13.17 -8.41
CA PHE A 153 -9.63 12.48 -7.30
C PHE A 153 -10.07 13.45 -6.20
N MET A 154 -9.20 14.36 -5.75
CA MET A 154 -9.56 15.36 -4.74
C MET A 154 -10.70 16.27 -5.23
N SER A 155 -10.69 16.67 -6.51
CA SER A 155 -11.78 17.43 -7.11
C SER A 155 -13.10 16.64 -7.14
N ASP A 156 -13.06 15.40 -7.61
CA ASP A 156 -14.25 14.54 -7.73
C ASP A 156 -14.87 14.21 -6.35
N GLU A 157 -14.02 14.05 -5.34
CA GLU A 157 -14.40 13.75 -3.97
C GLU A 157 -14.67 15.00 -3.13
N LYS A 158 -14.52 16.21 -3.71
CA LYS A 158 -14.63 17.50 -3.00
C LYS A 158 -13.73 17.59 -1.76
N ILE A 159 -12.53 17.00 -1.83
CA ILE A 159 -11.51 17.10 -0.79
C ILE A 159 -10.74 18.39 -1.02
N THR A 160 -10.65 19.26 0.01
CA THR A 160 -9.86 20.49 -0.06
C THR A 160 -8.40 20.17 -0.37
N PRO A 161 -7.85 20.67 -1.51
CA PRO A 161 -6.48 20.36 -1.88
C PRO A 161 -5.48 20.88 -0.85
N SER A 162 -4.62 19.99 -0.36
CA SER A 162 -3.50 20.35 0.51
C SER A 162 -2.31 19.42 0.25
N LYS A 163 -1.12 19.87 0.63
CA LYS A 163 0.09 19.02 0.58
C LYS A 163 -0.08 17.77 1.44
N LEU A 164 -0.76 17.92 2.59
CA LEU A 164 -1.08 16.81 3.48
C LEU A 164 -1.99 15.78 2.78
N ALA A 165 -3.10 16.22 2.19
CA ALA A 165 -4.03 15.36 1.45
C ALA A 165 -3.35 14.64 0.28
N THR A 166 -2.60 15.39 -0.52
CA THR A 166 -1.86 14.84 -1.66
C THR A 166 -0.91 13.74 -1.22
N ASN A 167 -0.13 14.00 -0.17
CA ASN A 167 0.82 13.02 0.36
C ASN A 167 0.11 11.82 0.99
N ALA A 168 -0.97 12.02 1.74
CA ALA A 168 -1.71 10.94 2.37
C ALA A 168 -2.32 9.99 1.32
N ILE A 169 -2.97 10.52 0.28
CA ILE A 169 -3.54 9.73 -0.82
C ILE A 169 -2.46 9.01 -1.61
N SER A 170 -1.34 9.68 -1.89
CA SER A 170 -0.20 9.07 -2.61
C SER A 170 0.42 7.93 -1.79
N ASN A 171 0.70 8.17 -0.51
CA ASN A 171 1.37 7.19 0.35
C ASN A 171 0.46 6.02 0.74
N SER A 172 -0.87 6.20 0.76
CA SER A 172 -1.83 5.13 1.04
C SER A 172 -1.88 4.06 -0.04
N GLN A 173 -1.38 4.34 -1.25
CA GLN A 173 -1.32 3.36 -2.34
C GLN A 173 -0.33 2.21 -2.06
N LYS A 174 0.70 2.47 -1.25
CA LYS A 174 1.73 1.48 -0.90
C LYS A 174 1.18 0.33 -0.03
N PRO A 175 0.57 0.59 1.15
CA PRO A 175 -0.09 -0.49 1.92
C PRO A 175 -1.28 -1.11 1.17
N ARG A 176 -1.97 -0.36 0.31
CA ARG A 176 -3.00 -0.93 -0.58
C ARG A 176 -2.42 -1.95 -1.58
N LEU A 177 -1.25 -1.67 -2.14
CA LEU A 177 -0.55 -2.60 -3.02
C LEU A 177 -0.19 -3.89 -2.27
N LEU A 178 0.30 -3.78 -1.02
CA LEU A 178 0.57 -4.95 -0.17
C LEU A 178 -0.68 -5.77 0.09
N GLU A 179 -1.79 -5.15 0.48
CA GLU A 179 -3.07 -5.85 0.64
C GLU A 179 -3.50 -6.56 -0.64
N GLY A 180 -3.30 -5.92 -1.81
CA GLY A 180 -3.57 -6.53 -3.11
C GLY A 180 -2.70 -7.75 -3.42
N ILE A 181 -1.41 -7.70 -3.08
CA ILE A 181 -0.46 -8.82 -3.26
C ILE A 181 -0.79 -9.98 -2.32
N LEU A 182 -1.11 -9.68 -1.06
CA LEU A 182 -1.25 -10.67 0.01
C LEU A 182 -2.67 -11.21 0.16
N GLY A 183 -3.67 -10.55 -0.44
CA GLY A 183 -5.09 -10.91 -0.31
C GLY A 183 -5.62 -10.82 1.12
N THR A 184 -4.91 -10.16 2.04
CA THR A 184 -5.16 -10.20 3.48
C THR A 184 -5.42 -8.79 4.02
N PRO A 185 -6.69 -8.38 4.21
CA PRO A 185 -7.06 -7.07 4.73
C PRO A 185 -6.36 -6.67 6.03
N GLY A 186 -6.17 -7.62 6.95
CA GLY A 186 -5.57 -7.35 8.25
C GLY A 186 -4.12 -6.89 8.20
N ILE A 187 -3.45 -6.95 7.03
CA ILE A 187 -2.12 -6.38 6.86
C ILE A 187 -2.09 -4.88 7.15
N TRP A 188 -3.19 -4.17 6.91
CA TRP A 188 -3.34 -2.76 7.27
C TRP A 188 -3.16 -2.54 8.77
N LEU A 189 -3.73 -3.44 9.59
CA LEU A 189 -3.62 -3.36 11.03
C LEU A 189 -2.23 -3.80 11.51
N ALA A 190 -1.70 -4.89 10.95
CA ALA A 190 -0.35 -5.39 11.27
C ALA A 190 0.75 -4.36 10.99
N LEU A 191 0.59 -3.53 9.96
CA LEU A 191 1.53 -2.48 9.60
C LEU A 191 1.15 -1.10 10.15
N SER A 192 0.06 -0.99 10.94
CA SER A 192 -0.46 0.30 11.44
C SER A 192 0.56 1.12 12.23
N THR A 193 1.45 0.44 12.96
CA THR A 193 2.55 1.00 13.76
C THR A 193 3.65 1.63 12.92
N VAL A 194 3.80 1.19 11.67
CA VAL A 194 4.85 1.61 10.75
C VAL A 194 4.32 2.37 9.54
N LEU A 195 3.00 2.62 9.43
CA LEU A 195 2.41 3.42 8.35
C LEU A 195 3.07 4.79 8.17
N SER A 196 3.60 5.39 9.24
CA SER A 196 4.36 6.66 9.20
C SER A 196 5.68 6.57 8.42
N ARG A 197 6.22 5.36 8.22
CA ARG A 197 7.46 5.08 7.49
C ARG A 197 7.23 4.99 5.99
N PHE A 198 6.03 4.60 5.56
CA PHE A 198 5.69 4.42 4.15
C PHE A 198 5.97 5.62 3.23
N PRO A 199 5.90 6.90 3.67
CA PRO A 199 6.38 8.02 2.87
C PRO A 199 7.84 7.88 2.40
N HIS A 200 8.67 7.15 3.15
CA HIS A 200 10.11 6.98 2.90
C HIS A 200 10.48 5.63 2.27
N VAL A 201 9.51 4.73 2.09
CA VAL A 201 9.70 3.41 1.47
C VAL A 201 9.49 3.51 -0.03
N HIS A 202 10.44 3.07 -0.86
CA HIS A 202 10.26 3.08 -2.31
C HIS A 202 9.28 1.99 -2.77
N PHE A 203 8.61 2.14 -3.92
CA PHE A 203 7.65 1.13 -4.42
C PHE A 203 8.30 -0.24 -4.68
N THR A 204 9.58 -0.27 -5.04
CA THR A 204 10.34 -1.54 -5.16
C THR A 204 10.45 -2.25 -3.83
N GLU A 205 10.69 -1.52 -2.73
CA GLU A 205 10.72 -2.09 -1.38
C GLU A 205 9.33 -2.58 -0.95
N ILE A 206 8.24 -1.95 -1.43
CA ILE A 206 6.88 -2.48 -1.21
C ILE A 206 6.69 -3.84 -1.90
N ALA A 207 7.20 -4.01 -3.12
CA ALA A 207 7.19 -5.32 -3.78
C ALA A 207 8.04 -6.34 -3.01
N SER A 208 9.23 -5.95 -2.54
CA SER A 208 10.09 -6.79 -1.70
C SER A 208 9.38 -7.20 -0.39
N MET A 209 8.68 -6.29 0.28
CA MET A 209 7.88 -6.60 1.46
C MET A 209 6.82 -7.66 1.15
N GLY A 210 6.10 -7.50 0.03
CA GLY A 210 5.10 -8.48 -0.41
C GLY A 210 5.71 -9.87 -0.63
N ALA A 211 6.86 -9.95 -1.30
CA ALA A 211 7.55 -11.21 -1.53
C ALA A 211 8.04 -11.87 -0.22
N LEU A 212 8.63 -11.09 0.69
CA LEU A 212 9.10 -11.59 1.99
C LEU A 212 7.94 -12.16 2.83
N LEU A 213 6.80 -11.48 2.83
CA LEU A 213 5.59 -11.90 3.54
C LEU A 213 4.97 -13.15 2.91
N SER A 214 4.82 -13.19 1.58
CA SER A 214 4.26 -14.34 0.87
C SER A 214 5.12 -15.60 0.97
N HIS A 215 6.44 -15.46 1.08
CA HIS A 215 7.37 -16.58 1.29
C HIS A 215 7.52 -16.99 2.75
N GLY A 216 6.77 -16.37 3.69
CA GLY A 216 6.77 -16.78 5.09
C GLY A 216 8.02 -16.39 5.87
N VAL A 217 8.76 -15.35 5.45
CA VAL A 217 9.93 -14.85 6.20
C VAL A 217 9.53 -14.18 7.52
N TYR A 218 8.33 -13.59 7.56
CA TYR A 218 7.74 -12.96 8.75
C TYR A 218 6.38 -13.61 9.06
N PRO A 219 6.36 -14.88 9.51
CA PRO A 219 5.12 -15.62 9.75
C PRO A 219 4.22 -14.92 10.78
N GLU A 220 4.80 -14.31 11.82
CA GLU A 220 4.07 -13.61 12.88
C GLU A 220 3.24 -12.43 12.35
N ILE A 221 3.75 -11.71 11.33
CA ILE A 221 3.01 -10.62 10.69
C ILE A 221 1.82 -11.18 9.91
N MET A 222 2.03 -12.28 9.17
CA MET A 222 0.99 -12.90 8.36
C MET A 222 -0.08 -13.60 9.19
N GLU A 223 0.30 -14.26 10.28
CA GLU A 223 -0.62 -14.83 11.26
C GLU A 223 -1.50 -13.75 11.89
N ALA A 224 -0.88 -12.65 12.35
CA ALA A 224 -1.61 -11.51 12.89
C ALA A 224 -2.54 -10.87 11.86
N ALA A 225 -2.05 -10.62 10.65
CA ALA A 225 -2.84 -10.07 9.55
C ALA A 225 -4.04 -10.97 9.20
N THR A 226 -3.84 -12.29 9.18
CA THR A 226 -4.92 -13.25 8.93
C THR A 226 -5.95 -13.21 10.05
N ALA A 227 -5.50 -13.29 11.31
CA ALA A 227 -6.37 -13.26 12.48
C ALA A 227 -7.20 -11.97 12.57
N TRP A 228 -6.65 -10.84 12.15
CA TRP A 228 -7.31 -9.53 12.24
C TRP A 228 -8.09 -9.12 10.99
N SER A 229 -8.09 -9.93 9.92
CA SER A 229 -8.73 -9.57 8.64
C SER A 229 -10.23 -9.35 8.76
N ARG A 230 -10.95 -10.24 9.47
CA ARG A 230 -12.39 -10.07 9.67
C ARG A 230 -12.70 -8.79 10.45
N LEU A 231 -11.93 -8.52 11.50
CA LEU A 231 -12.09 -7.34 12.33
C LEU A 231 -11.90 -6.06 11.52
N ILE A 232 -10.82 -5.97 10.73
CA ILE A 232 -10.53 -4.75 9.97
C ILE A 232 -11.58 -4.51 8.89
N ASP A 233 -12.14 -5.55 8.27
CA ASP A 233 -13.21 -5.37 7.28
C ASP A 233 -14.51 -4.88 7.89
N GLN A 234 -14.91 -5.43 9.04
CA GLN A 234 -16.10 -4.98 9.78
C GLN A 234 -15.95 -3.52 10.22
N CYS A 235 -14.79 -3.18 10.80
CA CYS A 235 -14.48 -1.81 11.21
C CYS A 235 -14.40 -0.85 10.01
N GLN A 236 -13.85 -1.31 8.88
CA GLN A 236 -13.78 -0.51 7.66
C GLN A 236 -15.16 -0.25 7.06
N SER A 237 -16.08 -1.23 7.11
CA SER A 237 -17.47 -1.04 6.69
C SER A 237 -18.15 0.02 7.54
N LEU A 238 -18.10 -0.13 8.87
CA LEU A 238 -18.68 0.83 9.80
C LEU A 238 -18.10 2.24 9.61
N TYR A 239 -16.77 2.35 9.53
CA TYR A 239 -16.10 3.63 9.28
C TYR A 239 -16.54 4.25 7.95
N THR A 240 -16.68 3.44 6.90
CA THR A 240 -17.11 3.91 5.57
C THR A 240 -18.53 4.47 5.63
N ASP A 241 -19.45 3.77 6.28
CA ASP A 241 -20.84 4.21 6.41
C ASP A 241 -20.93 5.47 7.26
N HIS A 242 -20.19 5.52 8.38
CA HIS A 242 -20.12 6.70 9.22
C HIS A 242 -19.59 7.94 8.47
N ILE A 243 -18.50 7.80 7.70
CA ILE A 243 -17.97 8.91 6.88
C ILE A 243 -18.98 9.36 5.81
N ARG A 244 -19.72 8.43 5.20
CA ARG A 244 -20.75 8.79 4.20
C ARG A 244 -21.88 9.61 4.80
N GLU A 245 -22.35 9.23 5.99
CA GLU A 245 -23.36 10.00 6.73
C GLU A 245 -22.88 11.41 7.02
N TRP A 246 -21.64 11.56 7.52
CA TRP A 246 -21.02 12.86 7.75
C TRP A 246 -20.98 13.71 6.48
N LEU A 247 -20.59 13.15 5.33
CA LEU A 247 -20.51 13.87 4.06
C LEU A 247 -21.88 14.29 3.51
N GLN A 248 -22.98 13.70 3.99
CA GLN A 248 -24.35 14.11 3.64
C GLN A 248 -24.89 15.22 4.54
N GLU A 249 -24.18 15.62 5.60
CA GLU A 249 -24.66 16.68 6.48
C GLU A 249 -24.73 18.03 5.74
N PRO A 250 -25.74 18.88 6.04
CA PRO A 250 -25.95 20.16 5.37
C PRO A 250 -24.73 21.10 5.39
N LYS A 251 -23.87 20.98 6.41
CA LYS A 251 -22.65 21.78 6.54
C LYS A 251 -21.60 21.48 5.44
N TYR A 252 -21.64 20.29 4.83
CA TYR A 252 -20.77 19.90 3.71
C TYR A 252 -21.46 19.95 2.34
N LEU A 253 -22.77 20.20 2.32
CA LEU A 253 -23.55 20.40 1.10
C LEU A 253 -23.59 21.87 0.64
N LYS A 254 -23.21 22.83 1.51
CA LYS A 254 -23.34 24.29 1.29
C LYS A 254 -22.12 24.95 0.60
N SER A 255 -21.59 24.32 -0.44
CA SER A 255 -20.58 24.95 -1.32
C SER A 255 -20.99 24.86 -2.79
N CYS A 256 -22.26 25.17 -3.07
CA CYS A 256 -22.79 25.34 -4.43
C CYS A 256 -23.26 26.78 -4.61
#